data_AF-A0A7X4BEZ3-F1
#
_entry.id   AF-A0A7X4BEZ3-F1
#
_cell.length_a   1.000
_cell.length_b   1.000
_cell.length_c   1.000
_cell.angle_alpha   90.00
_cell.angle_beta   90.00
_cell.angle_gamma   90.00
#
_symmetry.space_group_name_H-M   'P 1'
#
loop_
_entity.id
_entity.type
_entity.pdbx_description
1 polymer ?
#
loop_
_entity_poly.entity_id
_entity_poly.type
_entity_poly.pdbx_seq_one_letter_code
_entity_poly.pdbx_strand_id
1 'polypeptide(L)' 'MRIGVAEGRVGEIDAVFADPASYEDGSRDELVALEAERRELEAEIGRLMGEWEGLVE' A
#
# COMPACT_ATOMS: atom_id res chain seq x y z
N MET A 1 15.66 0.24 -0.42
CA MET A 1 15.25 0.92 -1.66
C MET A 1 13.86 1.50 -1.43
N ARG A 2 13.57 2.73 -1.85
CA ARG A 2 12.30 3.41 -1.54
C ARG A 2 11.07 2.64 -2.05
N ILE A 3 11.17 2.05 -3.24
CA ILE A 3 10.15 1.15 -3.81
C ILE A 3 9.89 -0.04 -2.89
N GLY A 4 10.93 -0.81 -2.54
CA GLY A 4 10.76 -1.98 -1.67
C GLY A 4 10.21 -1.70 -0.27
N VAL A 5 10.39 -0.47 0.26
CA VAL A 5 9.75 -0.05 1.52
C VAL A 5 8.24 0.15 1.31
N ALA A 6 7.84 0.82 0.22
CA ALA A 6 6.44 1.01 -0.12
C ALA A 6 5.74 -0.32 -0.43
N GLU A 7 6.37 -1.20 -1.20
CA GLU A 7 5.86 -2.56 -1.49
C GLU A 7 5.68 -3.39 -0.22
N GLY A 8 6.65 -3.31 0.70
CA GLY A 8 6.55 -3.99 2.00
C GLY A 8 5.34 -3.51 2.80
N ARG A 9 5.11 -2.19 2.85
CA ARG A 9 3.97 -1.62 3.56
C ARG A 9 2.62 -1.98 2.91
N VAL A 10 2.54 -2.00 1.58
CA VAL A 10 1.35 -2.49 0.87
C VAL A 10 1.06 -3.94 1.27
N GLY A 11 2.07 -4.81 1.32
CA GLY A 11 1.90 -6.20 1.76
C GLY A 11 1.40 -6.35 3.20
N GLU A 12 1.85 -5.50 4.12
CA GLU A 12 1.31 -5.46 5.49
C GLU A 12 -0.17 -5.08 5.52
N ILE A 13 -0.55 -4.06 4.75
CA ILE A 13 -1.94 -3.60 4.65
C ILE A 13 -2.83 -4.68 4.03
N ASP A 14 -2.36 -5.34 2.97
CA ASP A 14 -3.07 -6.44 2.32
C ASP A 14 -3.29 -7.62 3.27
N ALA A 15 -2.32 -7.91 4.15
CA ALA A 15 -2.48 -8.94 5.17
C ALA A 15 -3.60 -8.61 6.17
N VAL A 16 -3.74 -7.33 6.55
CA VAL A 16 -4.86 -6.87 7.39
C VAL A 16 -6.20 -7.05 6.68
N PHE A 17 -6.29 -6.66 5.40
CA PHE A 17 -7.52 -6.82 4.61
C PHE A 17 -7.87 -8.28 4.30
N ALA A 18 -6.89 -9.18 4.28
CA ALA A 18 -7.08 -10.61 4.07
C ALA A 18 -7.58 -11.35 5.31
N ASP A 19 -7.45 -10.77 6.51
CA ASP A 19 -7.97 -11.32 7.76
C ASP A 19 -9.45 -10.94 7.96
N PRO A 20 -10.39 -11.89 7.95
CA PRO A 20 -11.81 -11.62 8.21
C PRO A 20 -12.08 -10.98 9.58
N ALA A 21 -11.22 -11.22 10.58
CA ALA A 21 -11.36 -10.62 11.91
C ALA A 21 -11.17 -9.10 11.90
N SER A 22 -10.44 -8.56 10.91
CA SER A 22 -10.25 -7.12 10.74
C SER A 22 -11.55 -6.36 10.44
N TYR A 23 -12.61 -7.05 10.04
CA TYR A 23 -13.92 -6.46 9.72
C TYR A 23 -14.94 -6.52 10.87
N GLU A 24 -14.51 -6.95 12.06
CA GLU A 24 -15.35 -6.91 13.26
C GLU A 24 -15.65 -5.46 13.70
N ASP A 25 -16.72 -5.30 14.49
CA ASP A 25 -17.28 -3.99 14.85
C ASP A 25 -16.24 -3.08 15.53
N GLY A 26 -16.03 -1.88 14.96
CA GLY A 26 -15.09 -0.88 15.48
C GLY A 26 -13.89 -0.55 14.57
N SER A 27 -13.58 -1.40 13.58
CA SER A 27 -12.41 -1.23 12.71
C SER A 27 -12.66 -0.39 11.46
N ARG A 28 -13.89 0.11 11.23
CA ARG A 28 -14.26 0.76 9.96
C ARG A 28 -13.38 1.95 9.60
N ASP A 29 -13.13 2.84 10.55
CA ASP A 29 -12.34 4.06 10.29
C ASP A 29 -10.86 3.71 10.05
N GLU A 30 -10.36 2.67 10.73
CA GLU A 30 -9.02 2.12 10.52
C GLU A 30 -8.88 1.49 9.12
N LEU A 31 -9.84 0.67 8.70
CA LEU A 31 -9.85 0.07 7.36
C LEU A 31 -9.93 1.14 6.26
N VAL A 32 -10.68 2.23 6.48
CA VAL A 32 -10.73 3.36 5.54
C VAL A 32 -9.37 4.07 5.47
N ALA A 33 -8.71 4.28 6.60
CA ALA A 33 -7.38 4.87 6.63
C ALA A 33 -6.34 3.98 5.94
N LEU A 34 -6.38 2.66 6.18
CA LEU A 34 -5.49 1.69 5.54
C LEU A 34 -5.70 1.63 4.03
N GLU A 35 -6.94 1.71 3.54
CA GLU A 35 -7.21 1.73 2.09
C GLU A 35 -6.70 3.03 1.44
N ALA A 36 -6.81 4.17 2.13
CA ALA A 36 -6.24 5.42 1.66
C ALA A 36 -4.70 5.34 1.58
N GLU A 37 -4.06 4.82 2.62
CA GLU A 37 -2.62 4.61 2.67
C GLU A 37 -2.15 3.67 1.54
N ARG A 38 -2.85 2.54 1.34
CA ARG A 38 -2.55 1.57 0.28
C ARG A 38 -2.53 2.21 -1.10
N ARG A 39 -3.54 3.03 -1.42
CA ARG A 39 -3.63 3.74 -2.71
C ARG A 39 -2.51 4.75 -2.92
N GLU A 40 -2.14 5.48 -1.87
CA GLU A 40 -1.03 6.44 -1.93
C GLU A 40 0.30 5.72 -2.21
N LEU A 41 0.53 4.59 -1.56
CA LEU A 41 1.73 3.77 -1.76
C LEU A 41 1.77 3.13 -3.14
N GLU A 42 0.67 2.57 -3.64
CA GLU A 42 0.58 2.02 -5.00
C GLU A 42 0.88 3.11 -6.05
N ALA A 43 0.37 4.33 -5.85
CA ALA A 43 0.67 5.47 -6.72
C ALA A 43 2.14 5.90 -6.64
N GLU A 44 2.74 5.90 -5.43
CA GLU A 44 4.17 6.19 -5.26
C GLU A 44 5.06 5.15 -5.94
N ILE A 45 4.74 3.85 -5.79
CA ILE A 45 5.43 2.75 -6.45
C ILE A 45 5.38 2.94 -7.97
N GLY A 46 4.19 3.18 -8.53
CA GLY A 46 4.01 3.44 -9.97
C GLY A 46 4.87 4.61 -10.47
N ARG A 47 4.88 5.73 -9.75
CA ARG A 47 5.73 6.89 -10.08
C ARG A 47 7.22 6.56 -10.03
N LEU A 48 7.67 5.91 -8.96
CA LEU A 48 9.09 5.59 -8.78
C LEU A 48 9.59 4.56 -9.80
N MET A 49 8.76 3.58 -10.19
CA MET A 49 9.08 2.65 -11.27
C MET A 49 9.17 3.38 -12.61
N GLY A 50 8.21 4.26 -12.93
CA GLY A 50 8.27 5.05 -14.16
C GLY A 50 9.48 5.99 -14.23
N GLU A 51 9.85 6.62 -13.11
CA GLU A 51 11.08 7.41 -13.00
C GLU A 51 12.32 6.55 -13.24
N TRP A 52 12.33 5.32 -12.73
CA TRP A 52 13.45 4.41 -12.92
C TRP A 52 13.57 3.93 -14.37
N GLU A 53 12.45 3.60 -15.03
CA GLU A 53 12.42 3.23 -16.45
C GLU A 53 12.94 4.37 -17.35
N GLY A 54 12.48 5.61 -17.10
CA GLY A 54 12.92 6.79 -17.86
C GLY A 54 14.37 7.21 -17.60
N LEU A 55 15.03 6.70 -16.56
CA LEU A 55 16.47 6.91 -16.30
C LEU A 55 17.35 5.84 -16.97
N VAL A 56 16.76 4.74 -17.46
CA VAL A 56 17.47 3.59 -18.03
C VAL A 56 17.41 3.58 -19.57
N GLU A 57 16.53 4.37 -20.21
CA GLU A 57 16.57 4.72 -21.65
C GLU A 57 17.62 5.81 -21.97
#